data_AF-A0A921K699-F1
#
_entry.id   AF-A0A921K699-F1
#
_cell.length_a   1.000
_cell.length_b   1.000
_cell.length_c   1.000
_cell.angle_alpha   90.00
_cell.angle_beta   90.00
_cell.angle_gamma   90.00
#
_symmetry.space_group_name_H-M   'P 1'
#
loop_
_entity.id
_entity.type
_entity.pdbx_description
1 polymer ?
#
loop_
_entity_poly.entity_id
_entity_poly.type
_entity_poly.pdbx_seq_one_letter_code
_entity_poly.pdbx_strand_id
1 'polypeptide(L)'
;MNNETIEKAKTKMTDSIKVYQKRLASIRAGVANAALLDNVQVEYYGAPTPLTQMSSITIPEPRVLLITPYDQNSLDDIEHAL
;
A
#
# COMPACT_ATOMS: atom_id res chain seq x y z
N MET A 1 16.69 -17.70 -32.83
CA MET A 1 16.42 -18.37 -31.54
C MET A 1 17.17 -17.78 -30.34
N ASN A 2 18.25 -16.99 -30.51
CA ASN A 2 18.99 -16.41 -29.37
C ASN A 2 18.31 -15.20 -28.67
N ASN A 3 17.36 -14.53 -29.33
CA ASN A 3 16.75 -13.31 -28.79
C ASN A 3 15.66 -13.59 -27.73
N GLU A 4 14.91 -14.68 -27.89
CA GLU A 4 13.77 -14.99 -27.01
C GLU A 4 14.22 -15.30 -25.56
N THR A 5 15.36 -15.98 -25.40
CA THR A 5 15.97 -16.26 -24.10
C THR A 5 16.44 -14.99 -23.40
N ILE A 6 17.02 -14.05 -24.17
CA ILE A 6 17.48 -12.75 -23.66
C ILE A 6 16.29 -11.89 -23.22
N GLU A 7 15.23 -11.84 -24.02
CA GLU A 7 14.02 -11.09 -23.68
C GLU A 7 13.31 -11.69 -22.44
N LYS A 8 13.19 -13.02 -22.36
CA LYS A 8 12.68 -13.68 -21.14
C LYS A 8 13.52 -13.38 -19.91
N ALA A 9 14.85 -13.34 -20.05
CA ALA A 9 15.74 -12.98 -18.94
C ALA A 9 15.55 -11.52 -18.51
N LYS A 10 15.45 -10.57 -19.45
CA LYS A 10 15.16 -9.16 -19.15
C LYS A 10 13.83 -8.98 -18.43
N THR A 11 12.77 -9.67 -18.87
CA THR A 11 11.46 -9.63 -18.20
C THR A 11 11.57 -10.11 -16.75
N LYS A 12 12.22 -11.27 -16.53
CA LYS A 12 12.43 -11.80 -15.17
C LYS A 12 13.24 -10.86 -14.27
N MET A 13 14.28 -10.22 -14.81
CA MET A 13 15.07 -9.23 -14.08
C MET A 13 14.20 -8.02 -13.70
N THR A 14 13.40 -7.53 -14.63
CA THR A 14 12.49 -6.40 -14.41
C THR A 14 11.44 -6.73 -13.35
N ASP A 15 10.88 -7.93 -13.39
CA ASP A 15 9.90 -8.39 -12.40
C ASP A 15 10.53 -8.53 -11.01
N SER A 16 11.78 -9.02 -10.93
CA SER A 16 12.52 -9.09 -9.67
C SER A 16 12.74 -7.71 -9.05
N ILE A 17 13.09 -6.71 -9.88
CA ILE A 17 13.23 -5.31 -9.44
C ILE A 17 11.89 -4.78 -8.93
N LYS A 18 10.78 -5.02 -9.64
CA LYS A 18 9.44 -4.58 -9.22
C LYS A 18 9.05 -5.19 -7.87
N VAL A 19 9.30 -6.48 -7.68
CA VAL A 19 9.02 -7.16 -6.40
C VAL A 19 9.86 -6.54 -5.27
N TYR A 20 11.13 -6.26 -5.52
CA TYR A 20 12.00 -5.62 -4.54
C TYR A 20 11.53 -4.20 -4.18
N GLN A 21 11.18 -3.38 -5.18
CA GLN A 21 10.63 -2.04 -4.96
C GLN A 21 9.34 -2.07 -4.15
N LYS A 22 8.43 -3.02 -4.44
CA LYS A 22 7.20 -3.20 -3.66
C LYS A 22 7.50 -3.55 -2.20
N ARG A 23 8.49 -4.41 -1.95
CA ARG A 23 8.94 -4.73 -0.59
C ARG A 23 9.52 -3.50 0.11
N LEU A 24 10.35 -2.72 -0.56
CA LEU A 24 10.91 -1.49 0.01
C LEU A 24 9.81 -0.49 0.39
N ALA A 25 8.76 -0.35 -0.42
CA ALA A 25 7.65 0.56 -0.13
C ALA A 25 6.89 0.18 1.17
N SER A 26 6.85 -1.12 1.51
CA SER A 26 6.23 -1.60 2.75
C SER A 26 7.10 -1.44 4.00
N ILE A 27 8.36 -1.03 3.87
CA ILE A 27 9.27 -0.86 5.01
C ILE A 27 9.08 0.54 5.61
N ARG A 28 8.86 0.60 6.93
CA ARG A 28 8.79 1.86 7.69
C ARG A 28 10.18 2.51 7.71
N ALA A 29 10.36 3.54 6.88
CA ALA A 29 11.64 4.19 6.68
C ALA A 29 11.64 5.65 7.17
N GLY A 30 11.33 5.92 8.45
CA GLY A 30 11.50 7.23 9.13
C GLY A 30 10.74 8.45 8.57
N VAL A 31 10.21 8.36 7.36
CA VAL A 31 9.39 9.30 6.61
C VAL A 31 8.04 8.64 6.39
N ALA A 32 6.99 9.42 6.54
CA ALA A 32 5.62 9.01 6.29
C ALA A 32 5.49 8.49 4.85
N ASN A 33 4.91 7.31 4.69
CA ASN A 33 4.67 6.68 3.41
C ASN A 33 3.27 6.04 3.43
N ALA A 34 2.39 6.50 2.54
CA ALA A 34 1.03 5.99 2.42
C ALA A 34 0.99 4.50 2.01
N ALA A 35 2.00 4.01 1.29
CA ALA A 35 2.08 2.60 0.88
C ALA A 35 2.18 1.62 2.06
N LEU A 36 2.47 2.09 3.27
CA LEU A 36 2.41 1.28 4.49
C LEU A 36 0.99 0.81 4.80
N LEU A 37 -0.01 1.59 4.40
CA LEU A 37 -1.42 1.37 4.70
C LEU A 37 -2.13 0.51 3.62
N ASP A 38 -1.47 0.19 2.51
CA ASP A 38 -2.04 -0.59 1.41
C ASP A 38 -2.45 -2.01 1.81
N ASN A 39 -1.84 -2.56 2.86
CA ASN A 39 -2.16 -3.91 3.37
C ASN A 39 -3.17 -3.89 4.54
N VAL A 40 -3.64 -2.72 4.98
CA VAL A 40 -4.59 -2.61 6.08
C VAL A 40 -6.00 -2.88 5.56
N GLN A 41 -6.62 -3.92 6.11
CA GLN A 41 -8.02 -4.25 5.84
C GLN A 41 -8.85 -3.89 7.06
N VAL A 42 -9.96 -3.23 6.81
CA VAL A 42 -10.91 -2.78 7.82
C VAL A 42 -12.21 -3.53 7.60
N GLU A 43 -12.80 -4.05 8.66
CA GLU A 43 -14.13 -4.64 8.61
C GLU A 43 -15.14 -3.50 8.37
N TYR A 44 -15.75 -3.44 7.18
CA TYR A 44 -16.74 -2.42 6.87
C TYR A 44 -18.06 -3.10 6.52
N TYR A 45 -19.07 -2.91 7.38
CA TYR A 45 -20.36 -3.61 7.29
C TYR A 45 -20.23 -5.15 7.14
N GLY A 46 -19.27 -5.75 7.84
CA GLY A 46 -19.06 -7.21 7.84
C GLY A 46 -18.33 -7.76 6.61
N ALA A 47 -17.68 -6.89 5.82
CA ALA A 47 -16.79 -7.30 4.75
C ALA A 47 -15.40 -6.65 4.91
N PRO A 48 -14.30 -7.42 4.76
CA PRO A 48 -12.95 -6.88 4.81
C PRO A 48 -12.71 -5.99 3.59
N THR A 49 -12.56 -4.70 3.84
CA THR A 49 -12.37 -3.67 2.80
C THR A 49 -11.03 -2.98 2.98
N PRO A 50 -10.23 -2.77 1.91
CA PRO A 50 -8.97 -2.05 2.02
C PRO A 50 -9.17 -0.61 2.50
N LEU A 51 -8.33 -0.17 3.45
CA LEU A 51 -8.38 1.20 4.00
C LEU A 51 -8.28 2.28 2.91
N THR A 52 -7.48 2.03 1.87
CA THR A 52 -7.29 2.94 0.72
C THR A 52 -8.56 3.17 -0.11
N GLN A 53 -9.54 2.27 -0.05
CA GLN A 53 -10.82 2.43 -0.75
C GLN A 53 -11.85 3.18 0.11
N MET A 54 -11.65 3.17 1.43
CA MET A 54 -12.55 3.75 2.43
C MET A 54 -12.15 5.17 2.85
N SER A 55 -10.94 5.59 2.51
CA SER A 55 -10.35 6.83 3.00
C SER A 55 -9.38 7.46 2.00
N SER A 56 -9.23 8.78 2.12
CA SER A 56 -8.15 9.53 1.48
C SER A 56 -6.95 9.63 2.42
N ILE A 57 -5.78 9.20 1.95
CA ILE A 57 -4.53 9.22 2.73
C ILE A 57 -3.64 10.32 2.18
N THR A 58 -3.28 11.28 3.02
CA THR A 58 -2.40 12.40 2.67
C THR A 58 -1.27 12.56 3.67
N ILE A 59 -0.19 13.23 3.26
CA ILE A 59 1.01 13.42 4.06
C ILE A 59 1.21 14.93 4.25
N PRO A 60 0.61 15.53 5.29
CA PRO A 60 0.78 16.96 5.56
C PRO A 60 2.20 17.29 6.05
N GLU A 61 2.85 16.34 6.75
CA GLU A 61 4.19 16.50 7.30
C GLU A 61 5.00 15.20 7.15
N PRO A 62 6.35 15.25 7.13
CA PRO A 62 7.19 14.07 6.90
C PRO A 62 7.04 12.92 7.91
N ARG A 63 6.35 13.13 9.04
CA ARG A 63 6.14 12.10 10.07
C ARG A 63 4.67 11.85 10.39
N VAL A 64 3.75 12.49 9.68
CA VAL A 64 2.32 12.43 9.94
C VAL A 64 1.60 11.90 8.70
N LEU A 65 0.78 10.87 8.89
CA LEU A 65 -0.18 10.41 7.90
C LEU A 65 -1.56 10.91 8.33
N LEU A 66 -2.23 11.65 7.44
CA LEU A 66 -3.60 12.08 7.63
C LEU A 66 -4.52 11.15 6.84
N ILE A 67 -5.37 10.43 7.57
CA ILE A 67 -6.37 9.51 7.02
C ILE A 67 -7.73 10.19 7.16
N THR A 68 -8.38 10.49 6.04
CA THR A 68 -9.70 11.10 6.01
C THR A 68 -10.70 10.08 5.47
N PRO A 69 -11.50 9.42 6.33
CA PRO A 69 -12.50 8.46 5.87
C PRO A 69 -13.66 9.15 5.14
N TYR A 70 -14.26 8.43 4.20
CA TYR A 70 -15.44 8.92 3.46
C TYR A 70 -16.75 8.76 4.25
N ASP A 71 -16.82 7.79 5.15
CA ASP A 71 -17.91 7.59 6.11
C ASP A 71 -17.38 7.85 7.52
N GLN A 72 -18.12 8.60 8.33
CA GLN A 72 -17.74 8.89 9.71
C GLN A 72 -17.94 7.67 10.62
N ASN A 73 -18.87 6.77 10.29
CA ASN A 73 -19.17 5.61 11.11
C ASN A 73 -18.06 4.54 11.09
N SER A 74 -17.20 4.54 10.06
CA SER A 74 -16.08 3.60 9.95
C SER A 74 -14.84 4.04 10.73
N LEU A 75 -14.88 5.18 11.42
CA LEU A 75 -13.71 5.72 12.10
C LEU A 75 -13.22 4.79 13.23
N ASP A 76 -14.14 4.26 14.03
CA ASP A 76 -13.81 3.32 15.11
C ASP A 76 -13.19 2.02 14.55
N ASP A 77 -13.75 1.50 13.46
CA ASP A 77 -13.25 0.29 12.80
C ASP A 77 -11.86 0.51 12.20
N ILE A 78 -11.62 1.68 11.60
CA ILE A 78 -10.32 2.09 11.06
C ILE A 78 -9.29 2.21 12.19
N GLU A 79 -9.65 2.82 13.32
CA GLU A 79 -8.75 2.94 14.47
C GLU A 79 -8.34 1.57 15.02
N HIS A 80 -9.28 0.62 15.09
CA HIS A 80 -8.99 -0.75 15.54
C HIS A 80 -8.11 -1.55 14.56
N ALA A 81 -8.11 -1.21 13.28
CA ALA A 81 -7.38 -1.93 12.24
C ALA A 81 -5.92 -1.45 12.04
N LEU A 82 -5.55 -0.28 12.59
CA LEU A 82 -4.23 0.36 12.45
C LEU A 82 -3.23 -0.06 13.54
#